data_AF-X1CJJ3-F1
#
_entry.id   AF-X1CJJ3-F1
#
_cell.length_a   1.000
_cell.length_b   1.000
_cell.length_c   1.000
_cell.angle_alpha   90.00
_cell.angle_beta   90.00
_cell.angle_gamma   90.00
#
_symmetry.space_group_name_H-M   'P 1'
#
loop_
_entity.id
_entity.type
_entity.pdbx_description
1 polymer ?
#
loop_
_entity_poly.entity_id
_entity_poly.type
_entity_poly.pdbx_seq_one_letter_code
_entity_poly.pdbx_strand_id
1 'polypeptide(L)' 'MLILAIGDIIGRPGRRAVSQLLPGLRQQYGLDLVIANGENAAGGIGLTLSTAEELLDAGADVITSG' A
#
# COMPACT_ATOMS: atom_id res chain seq x y z
N MET A 1 -4.54 13.59 -14.11
CA MET A 1 -3.94 12.35 -13.61
C MET A 1 -3.29 12.65 -12.27
N LEU A 2 -3.87 12.17 -11.17
CA LEU A 2 -3.38 12.34 -9.81
C LEU A 2 -2.88 11.00 -9.28
N ILE A 3 -1.61 10.98 -8.86
CA ILE A 3 -0.92 9.77 -8.39
C ILE A 3 -0.60 9.93 -6.91
N LEU A 4 -0.88 8.90 -6.11
CA LEU A 4 -0.40 8.79 -4.74
C LEU A 4 0.76 7.78 -4.68
N ALA A 5 1.90 8.22 -4.18
CA ALA A 5 3.01 7.34 -3.82
C ALA A 5 3.06 7.19 -2.30
N ILE A 6 2.89 5.96 -1.82
CA ILE A 6 3.01 5.59 -0.42
C ILE A 6 4.45 5.16 -0.19
N GLY A 7 5.09 5.77 0.81
CA GLY A 7 6.42 5.38 1.27
C GLY A 7 6.43 3.97 1.85
N ASP A 8 7.55 3.59 2.46
CA ASP A 8 7.78 2.23 2.93
C ASP A 8 6.74 1.75 3.95
N ILE A 9 6.10 0.62 3.64
CA ILE A 9 5.04 0.03 4.45
C ILE A 9 5.64 -1.03 5.37
N ILE A 10 5.82 -0.66 6.64
CA ILE A 10 6.54 -1.50 7.60
C ILE A 10 5.56 -2.37 8.41
N GLY A 11 5.61 -3.67 8.15
CA GLY A 11 4.95 -4.71 8.95
C GLY A 11 3.42 -4.55 9.08
N ARG A 12 2.85 -5.24 10.08
CA ARG A 12 1.40 -5.20 10.35
C ARG A 12 0.86 -3.78 10.62
N PRO A 13 1.55 -2.89 11.36
CA PRO A 13 1.05 -1.53 11.57
C PRO A 13 0.93 -0.73 10.27
N GLY A 14 1.93 -0.81 9.38
CA GLY A 14 1.89 -0.14 8.08
C GLY A 14 0.74 -0.63 7.21
N ARG A 15 0.60 -1.95 7.05
CA ARG A 15 -0.48 -2.54 6.25
C ARG A 15 -1.86 -2.21 6.80
N ARG A 16 -2.03 -2.16 8.13
CA ARG A 16 -3.28 -1.72 8.77
C ARG A 16 -3.59 -0.25 8.46
N ALA A 17 -2.58 0.64 8.52
CA ALA A 17 -2.77 2.04 8.19
C ALA A 17 -3.23 2.20 6.73
N VAL A 18 -2.62 1.47 5.80
CA VAL A 18 -2.99 1.48 4.38
C VAL A 18 -4.44 0.99 4.21
N SER A 19 -4.77 -0.18 4.75
CA SER A 19 -6.13 -0.76 4.67
C SER A 19 -7.22 0.17 5.22
N GLN A 20 -6.92 0.94 6.27
CA GLN A 20 -7.91 1.84 6.90
C GLN A 20 -8.03 3.20 6.24
N LEU A 21 -6.95 3.73 5.65
CA LEU A 21 -6.90 5.12 5.17
C LEU A 21 -7.03 5.21 3.65
N LEU A 22 -6.42 4.28 2.91
CA LEU A 22 -6.30 4.38 1.47
C LEU A 22 -7.65 4.43 0.73
N PRO A 23 -8.68 3.62 1.06
CA PRO A 23 -9.97 3.71 0.38
C PRO A 23 -10.60 5.10 0.50
N GLY A 24 -10.51 5.72 1.67
CA GLY A 24 -11.00 7.08 1.92
C GLY A 24 -10.20 8.14 1.14
N LEU A 25 -8.87 8.02 1.11
CA LEU A 25 -8.01 8.91 0.34
C LEU A 25 -8.28 8.80 -1.18
N ARG A 26 -8.50 7.58 -1.70
CA ARG A 26 -8.87 7.36 -3.10
C ARG A 26 -10.15 8.09 -3.45
N GLN A 27 -11.19 7.97 -2.60
CA GLN A 27 -12.46 8.65 -2.83
C GLN A 27 -12.35 10.18 -2.69
N GLN A 28 -11.66 10.66 -1.65
CA GLN A 28 -11.56 12.09 -1.34
C GLN A 28 -10.83 12.87 -2.44
N TYR A 29 -9.76 12.29 -2.99
CA TYR A 29 -8.89 12.98 -3.94
C TYR A 29 -9.11 12.54 -5.39
N GLY A 30 -9.90 11.49 -5.65
CA GLY A 30 -10.10 10.95 -6.99
C GLY A 30 -8.80 10.41 -7.59
N LEU A 31 -8.10 9.56 -6.85
CA LEU A 31 -6.78 9.04 -7.24
C LEU A 31 -6.88 8.11 -8.45
N ASP A 32 -6.07 8.40 -9.49
CA ASP A 32 -6.00 7.61 -10.73
C ASP A 32 -5.05 6.41 -10.60
N LEU A 33 -4.01 6.55 -9.77
CA LEU A 33 -3.00 5.50 -9.53
C LEU A 33 -2.43 5.60 -8.11
N VAL A 34 -2.26 4.45 -7.46
CA VAL A 34 -1.60 4.31 -6.16
C VAL A 34 -0.41 3.36 -6.28
N ILE A 35 0.78 3.87 -5.96
CA ILE A 35 2.03 3.11 -5.90
C ILE A 35 2.42 2.96 -4.44
N ALA A 36 2.73 1.74 -4.00
CA ALA A 36 3.07 1.43 -2.62
C ALA A 36 4.42 0.70 -2.52
N ASN A 37 5.36 1.22 -1.73
CA ASN A 37 6.58 0.47 -1.43
C ASN A 37 6.29 -0.59 -0.36
N GLY A 38 6.42 -1.86 -0.73
CA GLY A 38 6.15 -3.02 0.12
C GLY A 38 7.41 -3.73 0.63
N GLU A 39 8.61 -3.17 0.46
CA GLU A 39 9.87 -3.88 0.78
C GLU A 39 9.95 -4.37 2.23
N ASN A 40 9.26 -3.73 3.19
CA ASN A 40 9.25 -4.11 4.61
C ASN A 40 7.87 -4.59 5.11
N ALA A 41 6.98 -4.97 4.18
CA ALA A 41 5.62 -5.34 4.51
C ALA A 41 5.55 -6.63 5.34
N ALA A 42 6.40 -7.62 5.10
CA ALA A 42 6.36 -8.94 5.75
C ALA A 42 7.10 -8.98 7.10
N GLY A 43 6.52 -8.36 8.14
CA GLY A 43 7.11 -8.40 9.48
C GLY A 43 8.38 -7.55 9.61
N GLY A 44 8.55 -6.56 8.74
CA GLY A 44 9.64 -5.59 8.79
C GLY A 44 10.75 -5.80 7.76
N ILE A 45 10.77 -6.93 7.04
CA ILE A 45 11.66 -7.21 5.90
C ILE A 45 10.93 -8.10 4.88
N GLY A 46 11.01 -7.74 3.61
CA GLY A 46 10.45 -8.47 2.47
C GLY A 46 8.95 -8.27 2.27
N LEU A 47 8.43 -8.99 1.28
CA LEU A 47 7.03 -9.02 0.88
C LEU A 47 6.62 -10.50 0.65
N THR A 48 5.57 -10.97 1.31
CA THR A 48 4.94 -12.27 0.98
C THR A 48 3.74 -12.05 0.08
N LEU A 49 3.30 -13.12 -0.61
CA LEU A 49 2.08 -13.10 -1.42
C LEU A 49 0.87 -12.57 -0.62
N SER A 50 0.66 -13.09 0.59
CA SER A 50 -0.45 -12.66 1.44
C SER A 50 -0.38 -11.17 1.80
N THR A 51 0.82 -10.64 2.06
CA THR A 51 0.97 -9.21 2.36
C THR A 51 0.85 -8.33 1.12
N ALA A 52 1.17 -8.85 -0.07
CA ALA A 52 0.92 -8.15 -1.32
C ALA A 52 -0.57 -8.09 -1.64
N GLU A 53 -1.29 -9.20 -1.48
CA GLU A 53 -2.75 -9.28 -1.63
C GLU A 53 -3.45 -8.30 -0.68
N GLU A 54 -3.04 -8.23 0.60
CA GLU A 54 -3.55 -7.24 1.57
C GLU A 54 -3.43 -5.79 1.07
N LEU A 55 -2.33 -5.45 0.38
CA LEU A 55 -2.09 -4.09 -0.13
C LEU A 55 -2.86 -3.80 -1.42
N LEU A 56 -2.97 -4.77 -2.31
CA LEU A 56 -3.77 -4.66 -3.53
C LEU A 56 -5.27 -4.52 -3.19
N ASP A 57 -5.76 -5.34 -2.26
CA ASP A 57 -7.15 -5.29 -1.78
C ASP A 57 -7.47 -3.97 -1.06
N ALA A 58 -6.48 -3.35 -0.41
CA ALA A 58 -6.62 -2.01 0.17
C ALA A 58 -6.71 -0.88 -0.87
N GLY A 59 -6.42 -1.19 -2.14
CA GLY A 59 -6.49 -0.25 -3.25
C GLY A 59 -5.14 0.27 -3.72
N ALA A 60 -4.03 -0.42 -3.47
CA ALA A 60 -2.79 -0.17 -4.21
C ALA A 60 -2.89 -0.76 -5.62
N ASP A 61 -2.40 -0.05 -6.63
CA ASP A 61 -2.40 -0.53 -8.03
C ASP A 61 -1.06 -1.18 -8.40
N VAL A 62 0.03 -0.64 -7.83
CA VAL A 62 1.40 -1.13 -8.04
C VAL A 62 2.09 -1.28 -6.70
N ILE A 63 2.78 -2.40 -6.50
CA ILE A 63 3.68 -2.61 -5.37
C ILE A 63 5.11 -2.58 -5.89
N THR A 64 5.93 -1.71 -5.32
CA THR A 64 7.38 -1.66 -5.56
C THR A 64 8.14 -2.31 -4.42
N SER A 65 9.43 -2.57 -4.64
CA SER A 65 10.38 -3.10 -3.65
C SER A 65 11.71 -2.35 -3.75
N GLY A 66 12.62 -2.62 -2.81
CA GLY A 66 14.06 -2.42 -2.92
C GLY A 66 14.82 -3.70 -3.28
#